data_AF-A0A949GEF3-F1
#
_entry.id   AF-A0A949GEF3-F1
#
_cell.length_a   1.000
_cell.length_b   1.000
_cell.length_c   1.000
_cell.angle_alpha   90.00
_cell.angle_beta   90.00
_cell.angle_gamma   90.00
#
_symmetry.space_group_name_H-M   'P 1'
#
loop_
_entity.id
_entity.type
_entity.pdbx_description
1 polymer ?
#
loop_
_entity_poly.entity_id
_entity_poly.type
_entity_poly.pdbx_seq_one_letter_code
_entity_poly.pdbx_strand_id
1 'polypeptide(L)'
;MTSRTIDIVHITDCHDTGAVGGELAAIKVKRRYADRADHHDIATRLIEVAPAEEFNTIDVGAKFSELATSAVNPNRLVLAINAAPPSIPGGTGNNERRNFVLGRLKNGVVFGGTWGGHCLSYVKSEIAELYELLDSNNGSQFRSLEVLPDALLDFKADKIDTARLRLVDVAKEVPNVPRHSHAWTIDNFGNVKLFLNDDDKVRLRSLFEAKAKGTDGRRVAPVKFAFGDRSVEFAPAANAQFEPASSQFAAAALAQKLFCIEIGTNVVSLTSSAKRWNTRGQFTDVEQIATLRGEPHKPLGYTLPKIGAPVFFGA
;
A
#
# COMPACT_ATOMS: atom_id res chain seq x y z
N MET A 1 -10.14 10.17 -33.62
CA MET A 1 -10.51 9.79 -32.24
C MET A 1 -9.38 8.94 -31.69
N THR A 2 -8.56 9.46 -30.79
CA THR A 2 -7.51 8.67 -30.13
C THR A 2 -8.18 7.72 -29.14
N SER A 3 -8.13 6.41 -29.41
CA SER A 3 -8.53 5.37 -28.47
C SER A 3 -7.94 5.67 -27.08
N ARG A 4 -8.81 5.75 -26.06
CA ARG A 4 -8.41 6.02 -24.66
C ARG A 4 -7.86 4.73 -24.07
N THR A 5 -6.60 4.42 -24.35
CA THR A 5 -5.96 3.25 -23.75
C THR A 5 -5.76 3.44 -22.25
N ILE A 6 -6.19 2.47 -21.44
CA ILE A 6 -6.01 2.46 -19.98
C ILE A 6 -5.25 1.22 -19.50
N ASP A 7 -4.68 1.34 -18.31
CA ASP A 7 -4.12 0.26 -17.51
C ASP A 7 -5.00 0.05 -16.29
N ILE A 8 -5.35 -1.20 -15.99
CA ILE A 8 -6.17 -1.58 -14.84
C ILE A 8 -5.33 -2.44 -13.91
N VAL A 9 -5.25 -2.09 -12.64
CA VAL A 9 -4.64 -2.93 -11.61
C VAL A 9 -5.66 -3.19 -10.51
N HIS A 10 -5.94 -4.47 -10.28
CA HIS A 10 -6.83 -4.95 -9.23
C HIS A 10 -5.99 -5.43 -8.05
N ILE A 11 -5.98 -4.67 -6.96
CA ILE A 11 -5.34 -5.06 -5.71
C ILE A 11 -6.34 -5.91 -4.92
N THR A 12 -6.02 -7.18 -4.68
CA THR A 12 -6.91 -8.13 -4.00
C THR A 12 -6.16 -8.85 -2.90
N ASP A 13 -6.85 -9.34 -1.88
CA ASP A 13 -6.17 -10.15 -0.85
C ASP A 13 -5.57 -11.46 -1.43
N CYS A 14 -4.57 -12.00 -0.74
CA CYS A 14 -3.89 -13.21 -1.18
C CYS A 14 -4.77 -14.48 -1.09
N HIS A 15 -5.89 -14.43 -0.35
CA HIS A 15 -6.83 -15.54 -0.25
C HIS A 15 -7.52 -15.79 -1.61
N ASP A 16 -7.82 -14.70 -2.32
CA ASP A 16 -8.41 -14.72 -3.66
C ASP A 16 -7.44 -15.15 -4.77
N THR A 17 -6.13 -15.28 -4.49
CA THR A 17 -5.11 -15.55 -5.52
C THR A 17 -4.19 -16.74 -5.21
N GLY A 18 -4.10 -17.21 -3.97
CA GLY A 18 -3.14 -18.24 -3.53
C GLY A 18 -3.63 -19.69 -3.54
N ALA A 19 -4.93 -19.95 -3.71
CA ALA A 19 -5.49 -21.30 -3.81
C ALA A 19 -5.64 -21.74 -5.28
N VAL A 20 -5.78 -23.05 -5.54
CA VAL A 20 -6.09 -23.62 -6.89
C VAL A 20 -7.34 -22.97 -7.53
N GLY A 21 -8.23 -22.36 -6.74
CA GLY A 21 -9.36 -21.55 -7.22
C GLY A 21 -9.06 -20.06 -7.47
N GLY A 22 -7.99 -19.51 -6.88
CA GLY A 22 -7.64 -18.10 -6.94
C GLY A 22 -7.11 -17.65 -8.31
N GLU A 23 -6.37 -18.51 -9.01
CA GLU A 23 -5.95 -18.24 -10.38
C GLU A 23 -7.15 -18.09 -11.33
N LEU A 24 -8.16 -18.94 -11.18
CA LEU A 24 -9.41 -18.84 -11.95
C LEU A 24 -10.21 -17.59 -11.59
N ALA A 25 -10.24 -17.19 -10.32
CA ALA A 25 -10.87 -15.93 -9.90
C ALA A 25 -10.19 -14.72 -10.55
N ALA A 26 -8.86 -14.67 -10.52
CA ALA A 26 -8.08 -13.62 -11.17
C ALA A 26 -8.32 -13.56 -12.69
N ILE A 27 -8.38 -14.71 -13.37
CA ILE A 27 -8.69 -14.78 -14.81
C ILE A 27 -10.09 -14.23 -15.10
N LYS A 28 -11.11 -14.61 -14.30
CA LYS A 28 -12.49 -14.11 -14.46
C LYS A 28 -12.57 -12.61 -14.28
N VAL A 29 -11.89 -12.07 -13.27
CA VAL A 29 -11.79 -10.62 -13.03
C VAL A 29 -11.15 -9.92 -14.22
N LYS A 30 -10.01 -10.42 -14.70
CA LYS A 30 -9.33 -9.86 -15.88
C LYS A 30 -10.24 -9.85 -17.10
N ARG A 31 -10.95 -10.96 -17.35
CA ARG A 31 -11.90 -11.08 -18.46
C ARG A 31 -13.05 -10.08 -18.32
N ARG A 32 -13.62 -9.94 -17.12
CA ARG A 32 -14.75 -9.02 -16.89
C ARG A 32 -14.38 -7.56 -17.14
N TYR A 33 -13.18 -7.13 -16.73
CA TYR A 33 -12.68 -5.80 -17.06
C TYR A 33 -12.48 -5.60 -18.56
N ALA A 34 -11.95 -6.60 -19.27
CA ALA A 34 -11.78 -6.53 -20.72
C ALA A 34 -13.13 -6.38 -21.44
N ASP A 35 -14.10 -7.26 -21.15
CA ASP A 35 -15.43 -7.22 -21.76
C ASP A 35 -16.13 -5.87 -21.50
N ARG A 36 -16.00 -5.33 -20.28
CA ARG A 36 -16.62 -4.05 -19.93
C ARG A 36 -15.91 -2.85 -20.54
N ALA A 37 -14.59 -2.90 -20.69
CA ALA A 37 -13.83 -1.84 -21.37
C ALA A 37 -14.22 -1.77 -22.86
N ASP A 38 -14.41 -2.91 -23.51
CA ASP A 38 -14.89 -3.00 -24.90
C ASP A 38 -16.27 -2.35 -25.07
N HIS A 39 -17.20 -2.56 -24.12
CA HIS A 39 -18.51 -1.86 -24.12
C HIS A 39 -18.42 -0.33 -24.05
N HIS A 40 -17.26 0.22 -23.65
CA HIS A 40 -17.04 1.65 -23.54
C HIS A 40 -16.10 2.21 -24.62
N ASP A 41 -15.72 1.40 -25.61
CA ASP A 41 -14.69 1.72 -26.60
C ASP A 41 -13.35 2.13 -25.94
N ILE A 42 -13.04 1.52 -24.79
CA ILE A 42 -11.82 1.73 -24.03
C ILE A 42 -10.85 0.59 -24.35
N ALA A 43 -9.71 0.91 -24.98
CA ALA A 43 -8.65 -0.08 -25.14
C ALA A 43 -7.98 -0.36 -23.79
N THR A 44 -7.79 -1.63 -23.44
CA THR A 44 -6.97 -2.03 -22.29
C THR A 44 -5.59 -2.46 -22.76
N ARG A 45 -4.54 -1.93 -22.14
CA ARG A 45 -3.16 -2.36 -22.40
C ARG A 45 -2.70 -3.41 -21.41
N LEU A 46 -3.09 -3.24 -20.15
CA LEU A 46 -2.69 -4.10 -19.05
C LEU A 46 -3.87 -4.29 -18.10
N ILE A 47 -4.10 -5.54 -17.69
CA ILE A 47 -5.00 -5.87 -16.59
C ILE A 47 -4.24 -6.80 -15.64
N GLU A 48 -3.86 -6.28 -14.49
CA GLU A 48 -3.13 -7.04 -13.47
C GLU A 48 -3.95 -7.27 -12.21
N VAL A 49 -3.66 -8.40 -11.55
CA VAL A 49 -4.18 -8.70 -10.22
C VAL A 49 -2.97 -8.76 -9.29
N ALA A 50 -2.89 -7.80 -8.37
CA ALA A 50 -1.81 -7.68 -7.41
C ALA A 50 -2.27 -8.22 -6.05
N PRO A 51 -1.63 -9.28 -5.51
CA PRO A 51 -2.01 -9.80 -4.20
C PRO A 51 -1.57 -8.83 -3.09
N ALA A 52 -2.35 -8.73 -2.02
CA ALA A 52 -2.02 -8.07 -0.76
C ALA A 52 -2.06 -9.09 0.40
N GLU A 53 -1.35 -8.83 1.49
CA GLU A 53 -1.44 -9.63 2.71
C GLU A 53 -2.91 -9.72 3.19
N GLU A 54 -3.31 -10.91 3.62
CA GLU A 54 -4.69 -11.21 4.03
C GLU A 54 -5.20 -10.24 5.10
N PHE A 55 -6.29 -9.54 4.77
CA PHE A 55 -6.96 -8.53 5.62
C PHE A 55 -6.08 -7.35 6.08
N ASN A 56 -4.88 -7.15 5.50
CA ASN A 56 -3.95 -6.10 5.86
C ASN A 56 -4.23 -4.82 5.04
N THR A 57 -4.97 -3.89 5.63
CA THR A 57 -5.36 -2.64 4.95
C THR A 57 -4.18 -1.69 4.77
N ILE A 58 -3.11 -1.85 5.55
CA ILE A 58 -1.86 -1.10 5.36
C ILE A 58 -1.17 -1.53 4.06
N ASP A 59 -1.05 -2.83 3.80
CA ASP A 59 -0.43 -3.34 2.57
C ASP A 59 -1.18 -2.89 1.32
N VAL A 60 -2.51 -2.96 1.36
CA VAL A 60 -3.38 -2.44 0.29
C VAL A 60 -3.13 -0.96 0.03
N GLY A 61 -3.13 -0.15 1.09
CA GLY A 61 -2.91 1.29 0.98
C GLY A 61 -1.49 1.64 0.52
N ALA A 62 -0.49 0.84 0.91
CA ALA A 62 0.89 1.00 0.48
C ALA A 62 1.06 0.72 -1.02
N LYS A 63 0.54 -0.41 -1.51
CA LYS A 63 0.53 -0.76 -2.94
C LYS A 63 -0.23 0.25 -3.77
N PHE A 64 -1.40 0.68 -3.30
CA PHE A 64 -2.17 1.73 -3.96
C PHE A 64 -1.32 2.99 -4.12
N SER A 65 -0.70 3.46 -3.04
CA SER A 65 0.13 4.67 -3.05
C SER A 65 1.31 4.52 -4.00
N GLU A 66 2.06 3.40 -3.94
CA GLU A 66 3.22 3.17 -4.81
C GLU A 66 2.82 3.13 -6.30
N LEU A 67 1.75 2.43 -6.67
CA LEU A 67 1.26 2.37 -8.05
C LEU A 67 0.77 3.74 -8.54
N ALA A 68 0.00 4.44 -7.73
CA ALA A 68 -0.58 5.73 -8.12
C ALA A 68 0.48 6.85 -8.19
N THR A 69 1.55 6.78 -7.40
CA THR A 69 2.66 7.75 -7.43
C THR A 69 3.66 7.50 -8.55
N SER A 70 3.88 6.24 -8.93
CA SER A 70 4.88 5.85 -9.93
C SER A 70 4.33 5.85 -11.37
N ALA A 71 3.03 6.06 -11.55
CA ALA A 71 2.40 6.08 -12.86
C ALA A 71 2.94 7.23 -13.73
N VAL A 72 3.56 6.88 -14.87
CA VAL A 72 4.01 7.87 -15.88
C VAL A 72 2.83 8.60 -16.51
N ASN A 73 1.69 7.92 -16.67
CA ASN A 73 0.45 8.47 -17.22
C ASN A 73 -0.72 8.22 -16.25
N PRO A 74 -0.82 8.98 -15.14
CA PRO A 74 -1.80 8.71 -14.08
C PRO A 74 -3.26 8.73 -14.56
N ASN A 75 -3.58 9.61 -15.53
CA ASN A 75 -4.89 9.65 -16.19
C ASN A 75 -5.30 8.36 -16.92
N ARG A 76 -4.36 7.46 -17.22
CA ARG A 76 -4.62 6.16 -17.86
C ARG A 76 -4.73 5.03 -16.84
N LEU A 77 -4.37 5.26 -15.58
CA LEU A 77 -4.39 4.23 -14.55
C LEU A 77 -5.76 4.17 -13.86
N VAL A 78 -6.30 2.96 -13.79
CA VAL A 78 -7.50 2.61 -13.02
C VAL A 78 -7.09 1.60 -11.94
N LEU A 79 -7.37 1.91 -10.68
CA LEU A 79 -7.06 1.04 -9.54
C LEU A 79 -8.33 0.46 -8.93
N ALA A 80 -8.46 -0.86 -8.93
CA ALA A 80 -9.52 -1.57 -8.24
C ALA A 80 -9.01 -2.13 -6.91
N ILE A 81 -9.80 -2.04 -5.85
CA ILE A 81 -9.44 -2.52 -4.51
C ILE A 81 -10.47 -3.57 -4.06
N ASN A 82 -10.01 -4.78 -3.76
CA ASN A 82 -10.83 -5.86 -3.22
C ASN A 82 -10.08 -6.57 -2.08
N ALA A 83 -9.92 -5.88 -0.96
CA ALA A 83 -9.09 -6.39 0.12
C ALA A 83 -9.54 -5.92 1.52
N ALA A 84 -10.74 -5.36 1.64
CA ALA A 84 -11.26 -5.02 2.97
C ALA A 84 -11.84 -6.27 3.66
N PRO A 85 -11.46 -6.52 4.93
CA PRO A 85 -12.09 -7.55 5.75
C PRO A 85 -13.61 -7.30 5.89
N PRO A 86 -14.40 -8.31 6.25
CA PRO A 86 -15.80 -8.12 6.63
C PRO A 86 -15.94 -7.05 7.71
N SER A 87 -17.02 -6.26 7.70
CA SER A 87 -17.21 -5.21 8.72
C SER A 87 -17.52 -5.77 10.12
N ILE A 88 -17.86 -7.06 10.24
CA ILE A 88 -18.25 -7.71 11.50
C ILE A 88 -17.57 -9.09 11.62
N PRO A 89 -16.92 -9.40 12.77
CA PRO A 89 -16.45 -10.75 13.07
C PRO A 89 -17.61 -11.75 13.12
N GLY A 90 -17.55 -12.82 12.31
CA GLY A 90 -18.55 -13.92 12.33
C GLY A 90 -19.76 -13.74 11.42
N GLY A 91 -19.67 -12.90 10.39
CA GLY A 91 -20.78 -12.64 9.45
C GLY A 91 -21.46 -13.91 8.92
N THR A 92 -22.78 -14.00 9.09
CA THR A 92 -23.62 -15.10 8.60
C THR A 92 -24.18 -14.74 7.22
N GLY A 93 -24.27 -15.74 6.32
CA GLY A 93 -25.11 -15.77 5.11
C GLY A 93 -24.79 -14.80 3.95
N ASN A 94 -24.43 -13.55 4.23
CA ASN A 94 -24.21 -12.50 3.25
C ASN A 94 -23.30 -11.37 3.79
N ASN A 95 -22.16 -11.74 4.41
CA ASN A 95 -21.01 -10.86 4.73
C ASN A 95 -21.34 -9.37 4.77
N GLU A 96 -21.91 -8.85 5.86
CA GLU A 96 -22.17 -7.41 6.03
C GLU A 96 -20.88 -6.64 5.76
N ARG A 97 -20.78 -6.03 4.58
CA ARG A 97 -19.62 -5.30 4.06
C ARG A 97 -20.08 -3.89 3.70
N ARG A 98 -19.20 -2.91 3.83
CA ARG A 98 -19.49 -1.55 3.36
C ARG A 98 -19.75 -1.55 1.85
N ASN A 99 -20.51 -0.56 1.38
CA ASN A 99 -20.57 -0.24 -0.04
C ASN A 99 -19.16 0.06 -0.57
N PHE A 100 -18.93 -0.23 -1.85
CA PHE A 100 -17.76 0.22 -2.57
C PHE A 100 -17.71 1.74 -2.62
N VAL A 101 -16.50 2.27 -2.79
CA VAL A 101 -16.29 3.66 -3.19
C VAL A 101 -15.75 3.74 -4.60
N LEU A 102 -15.95 4.90 -5.20
CA LEU A 102 -15.40 5.32 -6.48
C LEU A 102 -14.78 6.70 -6.27
N GLY A 103 -13.59 6.95 -6.80
CA GLY A 103 -12.92 8.22 -6.57
C GLY A 103 -11.88 8.55 -7.62
N ARG A 104 -11.41 9.80 -7.54
CA ARG A 104 -10.30 10.29 -8.35
C ARG A 104 -9.27 10.94 -7.46
N LEU A 105 -8.01 10.71 -7.80
CA LEU A 105 -6.92 11.49 -7.25
C LEU A 105 -6.74 12.80 -8.03
N LYS A 106 -6.09 13.79 -7.42
CA LYS A 106 -5.73 15.08 -8.04
C LYS A 106 -4.86 14.91 -9.29
N ASN A 107 -4.07 13.84 -9.37
CA ASN A 107 -3.26 13.52 -10.54
C ASN A 107 -4.04 12.78 -11.65
N GLY A 108 -5.33 12.48 -11.42
CA GLY A 108 -6.26 11.89 -12.37
C GLY A 108 -6.32 10.37 -12.43
N VAL A 109 -5.61 9.67 -11.52
CA VAL A 109 -5.86 8.24 -11.27
C VAL A 109 -7.30 8.06 -10.83
N VAL A 110 -8.01 7.14 -11.48
CA VAL A 110 -9.36 6.74 -11.10
C VAL A 110 -9.28 5.45 -10.29
N PHE A 111 -10.08 5.34 -9.23
CA PHE A 111 -10.08 4.16 -8.40
C PHE A 111 -11.45 3.80 -7.86
N GLY A 112 -11.57 2.56 -7.38
CA GLY A 112 -12.75 2.14 -6.65
C GLY A 112 -12.65 0.76 -6.05
N GLY A 113 -13.65 0.40 -5.25
CA GLY A 113 -13.76 -0.91 -4.63
C GLY A 113 -13.93 -0.84 -3.12
N THR A 114 -13.50 -1.89 -2.43
CA THR A 114 -13.62 -1.99 -0.98
C THR A 114 -12.81 -0.90 -0.29
N TRP A 115 -13.34 -0.36 0.79
CA TRP A 115 -12.66 0.64 1.61
C TRP A 115 -12.99 0.43 3.09
N GLY A 116 -12.03 0.79 3.94
CA GLY A 116 -12.02 0.50 5.37
C GLY A 116 -10.57 0.42 5.84
N GLY A 117 -10.35 0.51 7.16
CA GLY A 117 -9.00 0.58 7.71
C GLY A 117 -8.14 1.61 6.99
N HIS A 118 -6.91 1.26 6.66
CA HIS A 118 -5.91 2.14 6.07
C HIS A 118 -5.78 2.08 4.53
N CYS A 119 -6.72 1.44 3.82
CA CYS A 119 -6.64 1.25 2.35
C CYS A 119 -6.47 2.55 1.56
N LEU A 120 -7.01 3.67 2.07
CA LEU A 120 -6.92 4.99 1.41
C LEU A 120 -6.08 6.01 2.20
N SER A 121 -5.54 5.64 3.37
CA SER A 121 -4.84 6.56 4.26
C SER A 121 -3.62 7.21 3.60
N TYR A 122 -2.85 6.44 2.82
CA TYR A 122 -1.61 6.90 2.16
C TYR A 122 -1.82 7.78 0.93
N VAL A 123 -3.07 7.93 0.50
CA VAL A 123 -3.46 8.81 -0.62
C VAL A 123 -4.50 9.84 -0.20
N LYS A 124 -4.85 9.90 1.08
CA LYS A 124 -5.93 10.72 1.61
C LYS A 124 -5.83 12.19 1.18
N SER A 125 -4.63 12.77 1.21
CA SER A 125 -4.40 14.17 0.80
C SER A 125 -4.61 14.41 -0.69
N GLU A 126 -4.54 13.36 -1.50
CA GLU A 126 -4.59 13.42 -2.96
C GLU A 126 -5.95 13.06 -3.52
N ILE A 127 -6.89 12.61 -2.70
CA ILE A 127 -8.26 12.35 -3.15
C ILE A 127 -8.91 13.68 -3.50
N ALA A 128 -9.28 13.84 -4.77
CA ALA A 128 -10.00 15.00 -5.27
C ALA A 128 -11.51 14.83 -5.08
N GLU A 129 -12.02 13.64 -5.33
CA GLU A 129 -13.41 13.26 -5.12
C GLU A 129 -13.52 11.80 -4.70
N LEU A 130 -14.48 11.50 -3.84
CA LEU A 130 -14.78 10.17 -3.34
C LEU A 130 -16.29 10.03 -3.15
N TYR A 131 -16.85 9.00 -3.75
CA TYR A 131 -18.26 8.69 -3.69
C TYR A 131 -18.46 7.27 -3.19
N GLU A 132 -19.44 7.07 -2.33
CA GLU A 132 -19.95 5.76 -1.96
C GLU A 132 -20.99 5.31 -2.99
N LEU A 133 -20.87 4.07 -3.46
CA LEU A 133 -21.78 3.43 -4.41
C LEU A 133 -22.90 2.70 -3.67
N LEU A 134 -24.06 3.34 -3.54
CA LEU A 134 -25.12 3.00 -2.58
C LEU A 134 -25.74 1.61 -2.76
N ASP A 135 -25.67 1.04 -3.95
CA ASP A 135 -26.28 -0.25 -4.31
C ASP A 135 -25.27 -1.40 -4.41
N SER A 136 -24.01 -1.16 -4.06
CA SER A 136 -22.94 -2.13 -4.26
C SER A 136 -22.88 -3.26 -3.23
N ASN A 137 -23.65 -3.17 -2.15
CA ASN A 137 -23.75 -4.21 -1.13
C ASN A 137 -25.02 -5.09 -1.24
N ASN A 138 -25.72 -5.05 -2.37
CA ASN A 138 -26.95 -5.83 -2.57
C ASN A 138 -26.73 -6.99 -3.56
N GLY A 139 -27.21 -8.19 -3.21
CA GLY A 139 -27.56 -9.23 -4.19
C GLY A 139 -26.46 -10.18 -4.69
N SER A 140 -25.17 -9.96 -4.37
CA SER A 140 -24.11 -10.88 -4.82
C SER A 140 -22.97 -11.06 -3.81
N GLN A 141 -22.55 -12.32 -3.64
CA GLN A 141 -21.34 -12.68 -2.90
C GLN A 141 -20.05 -12.37 -3.69
N PHE A 142 -20.14 -12.22 -5.02
CA PHE A 142 -19.00 -11.93 -5.92
C PHE A 142 -19.03 -10.51 -6.49
N ARG A 143 -19.47 -9.54 -5.68
CA ARG A 143 -19.58 -8.12 -6.06
C ARG A 143 -18.29 -7.49 -6.62
N SER A 144 -17.10 -7.96 -6.25
CA SER A 144 -15.81 -7.49 -6.83
C SER A 144 -15.61 -7.95 -8.29
N LEU A 145 -16.27 -9.03 -8.70
CA LEU A 145 -16.34 -9.50 -10.08
C LEU A 145 -17.54 -8.87 -10.81
N GLU A 146 -18.72 -8.84 -10.19
CA GLU A 146 -19.96 -8.52 -10.90
C GLU A 146 -20.31 -7.03 -10.91
N VAL A 147 -20.00 -6.30 -9.84
CA VAL A 147 -20.42 -4.90 -9.64
C VAL A 147 -19.27 -3.93 -9.87
N LEU A 148 -18.11 -4.23 -9.29
CA LEU A 148 -16.98 -3.29 -9.27
C LEU A 148 -16.46 -2.95 -10.68
N PRO A 149 -16.24 -3.92 -11.61
CA PRO A 149 -15.72 -3.58 -12.94
C PRO A 149 -16.65 -2.66 -13.71
N ASP A 150 -17.96 -2.88 -13.61
CA ASP A 150 -18.96 -2.10 -14.30
C ASP A 150 -19.01 -0.67 -13.78
N ALA A 151 -19.16 -0.51 -12.46
CA ALA A 151 -19.26 0.79 -11.84
C ALA A 151 -17.97 1.61 -11.98
N LEU A 152 -16.80 0.97 -11.86
CA LEU A 152 -15.52 1.65 -11.97
C LEU A 152 -15.24 2.15 -13.39
N LEU A 153 -15.59 1.38 -14.42
CA LEU A 153 -15.43 1.80 -15.81
C LEU A 153 -16.49 2.82 -16.24
N ASP A 154 -17.73 2.72 -15.73
CA ASP A 154 -18.74 3.77 -15.91
C ASP A 154 -18.30 5.08 -15.28
N PHE A 155 -17.74 5.02 -14.07
CA PHE A 155 -17.18 6.19 -13.42
C PHE A 155 -16.01 6.74 -14.23
N LYS A 156 -15.05 5.91 -14.66
CA LYS A 156 -13.92 6.33 -15.51
C LYS A 156 -14.35 7.00 -16.82
N ALA A 157 -15.44 6.53 -17.41
CA ALA A 157 -16.00 7.03 -18.67
C ALA A 157 -16.92 8.25 -18.48
N ASP A 158 -17.13 8.72 -17.24
CA ASP A 158 -18.08 9.78 -16.89
C ASP A 158 -19.54 9.45 -17.29
N LYS A 159 -19.90 8.16 -17.20
CA LYS A 159 -21.22 7.60 -17.58
C LYS A 159 -21.99 7.01 -16.41
N ILE A 160 -21.46 7.07 -15.19
CA ILE A 160 -22.15 6.52 -14.03
C ILE A 160 -23.39 7.34 -13.68
N ASP A 161 -24.46 6.66 -13.29
CA ASP A 161 -25.64 7.31 -12.75
C ASP A 161 -25.33 7.91 -11.37
N THR A 162 -25.37 9.24 -11.30
CA THR A 162 -25.09 10.00 -10.08
C THR A 162 -26.10 9.74 -8.98
N ALA A 163 -27.31 9.26 -9.28
CA ALA A 163 -28.30 8.88 -8.26
C ALA A 163 -27.83 7.69 -7.40
N ARG A 164 -26.85 6.91 -7.89
CA ARG A 164 -26.23 5.80 -7.17
C ARG A 164 -25.10 6.24 -6.24
N LEU A 165 -24.75 7.52 -6.24
CA LEU A 165 -23.56 8.04 -5.57
C LEU A 165 -23.91 8.93 -4.38
N ARG A 166 -23.22 8.71 -3.25
CA ARG A 166 -23.17 9.66 -2.13
C ARG A 166 -21.78 10.22 -2.00
N LEU A 167 -21.64 11.54 -1.94
CA LEU A 167 -20.35 12.17 -1.65
C LEU A 167 -19.85 11.77 -0.25
N VAL A 168 -18.58 11.37 -0.18
CA VAL A 168 -17.90 10.98 1.07
C VAL A 168 -17.09 12.15 1.58
N ASP A 169 -17.21 12.45 2.88
CA ASP A 169 -16.34 13.43 3.54
C ASP A 169 -14.99 12.78 3.82
N VAL A 170 -14.04 12.91 2.89
CA VAL A 170 -12.70 12.29 2.97
C VAL A 170 -12.00 12.63 4.29
N ALA A 171 -12.14 13.86 4.79
CA ALA A 171 -11.45 14.30 6.00
C ALA A 171 -11.93 13.52 7.23
N LYS A 172 -13.24 13.25 7.30
CA LYS A 172 -13.90 12.55 8.41
C LYS A 172 -13.90 11.04 8.27
N GLU A 173 -14.16 10.53 7.06
CA GLU A 173 -14.48 9.11 6.84
C GLU A 173 -13.24 8.27 6.49
N VAL A 174 -12.19 8.86 5.90
CA VAL A 174 -10.93 8.16 5.62
C VAL A 174 -9.98 8.37 6.80
N PRO A 175 -9.48 7.32 7.48
CA PRO A 175 -8.55 7.50 8.59
C PRO A 175 -7.20 8.01 8.10
N ASN A 176 -6.51 8.71 8.99
CA ASN A 176 -5.13 9.11 8.74
C ASN A 176 -4.22 7.88 8.75
N VAL A 177 -3.04 8.00 8.14
CA VAL A 177 -1.99 6.97 8.23
C VAL A 177 -1.65 6.71 9.70
N PRO A 178 -1.36 5.46 10.12
CA PRO A 178 -0.92 5.18 11.48
C PRO A 178 0.25 6.06 11.88
N ARG A 179 0.19 6.61 13.11
CA ARG A 179 1.22 7.53 13.63
C ARG A 179 2.52 6.82 13.98
N HIS A 180 2.51 5.52 14.18
CA HIS A 180 3.71 4.75 14.53
C HIS A 180 4.57 4.51 13.31
N SER A 181 5.89 4.51 13.49
CA SER A 181 6.80 4.03 12.47
C SER A 181 6.59 2.53 12.26
N HIS A 182 6.53 2.06 11.02
CA HIS A 182 6.24 0.66 10.70
C HIS A 182 6.82 0.23 9.34
N ALA A 183 6.91 -1.08 9.12
CA ALA A 183 7.20 -1.68 7.82
C ALA A 183 6.06 -1.37 6.85
N TRP A 184 6.34 -0.63 5.78
CA TRP A 184 5.32 -0.13 4.85
C TRP A 184 5.13 -1.05 3.64
N THR A 185 6.22 -1.48 3.02
CA THR A 185 6.22 -2.48 1.94
C THR A 185 7.49 -3.30 2.03
N ILE A 186 7.47 -4.52 1.50
CA ILE A 186 8.65 -5.36 1.33
C ILE A 186 8.77 -5.69 -0.15
N ASP A 187 9.93 -5.40 -0.75
CA ASP A 187 10.16 -5.74 -2.15
C ASP A 187 10.59 -7.21 -2.33
N ASN A 188 10.70 -7.64 -3.59
CA ASN A 188 11.12 -8.99 -3.96
C ASN A 188 12.57 -9.33 -3.56
N PHE A 189 13.35 -8.35 -3.10
CA PHE A 189 14.69 -8.53 -2.55
C PHE A 189 14.71 -8.54 -1.02
N GLY A 190 13.55 -8.46 -0.35
CA GLY A 190 13.46 -8.41 1.10
C GLY A 190 13.87 -7.07 1.70
N ASN A 191 13.97 -6.01 0.88
CA ASN A 191 14.17 -4.66 1.40
C ASN A 191 12.85 -4.19 2.03
N VAL A 192 12.92 -3.80 3.30
CA VAL A 192 11.79 -3.30 4.08
C VAL A 192 11.75 -1.78 3.92
N LYS A 193 10.80 -1.28 3.15
CA LYS A 193 10.53 0.16 3.05
C LYS A 193 9.73 0.60 4.26
N LEU A 194 10.04 1.77 4.82
CA LEU A 194 9.52 2.20 6.12
C LEU A 194 8.55 3.37 5.99
N PHE A 195 7.48 3.30 6.76
CA PHE A 195 6.80 4.50 7.21
C PHE A 195 7.45 4.95 8.50
N LEU A 196 7.91 6.20 8.51
CA LEU A 196 8.53 6.80 9.68
C LEU A 196 7.68 7.98 10.10
N ASN A 197 7.38 8.03 11.39
CA ASN A 197 6.83 9.24 11.99
C ASN A 197 7.87 10.37 11.98
N ASP A 198 7.44 11.58 12.29
CA ASP A 198 8.30 12.75 12.18
C ASP A 198 9.47 12.71 13.17
N ASP A 199 9.26 12.17 14.37
CA ASP A 199 10.30 12.05 15.41
C ASP A 199 11.41 11.09 14.99
N ASP A 200 11.07 9.91 14.48
CA ASP A 200 12.03 8.91 13.99
C ASP A 200 12.75 9.41 12.73
N LYS A 201 12.08 10.16 11.85
CA LYS A 201 12.74 10.83 10.71
C LYS A 201 13.78 11.83 11.19
N VAL A 202 13.42 12.70 12.14
CA VAL A 202 14.34 13.71 12.70
C VAL A 202 15.51 13.01 13.39
N ARG A 203 15.26 11.96 14.17
CA ARG A 203 16.28 11.16 14.84
C ARG A 203 17.25 10.52 13.85
N LEU A 204 16.76 9.81 12.83
CA LEU A 204 17.61 9.17 11.81
C LEU A 204 18.42 10.19 11.01
N ARG A 205 17.81 11.33 10.65
CA ARG A 205 18.53 12.42 9.95
C ARG A 205 19.62 13.02 10.83
N SER A 206 19.34 13.27 12.11
CA SER A 206 20.33 13.79 13.06
C SER A 206 21.52 12.84 13.22
N LEU A 207 21.27 11.52 13.31
CA LEU A 207 22.32 10.50 13.33
C LEU A 207 23.14 10.49 12.03
N PHE A 208 22.50 10.70 10.89
CA PHE A 208 23.16 10.80 9.59
C PHE A 208 24.01 12.07 9.45
N GLU A 209 23.52 13.21 9.93
CA GLU A 209 24.27 14.49 9.88
C GLU A 209 25.46 14.47 10.84
N ALA A 210 25.32 13.89 12.02
CA ALA A 210 26.44 13.65 12.93
C ALA A 210 27.53 12.80 12.26
N LYS A 211 27.15 11.80 11.44
CA LYS A 211 28.07 11.01 10.61
C LYS A 211 28.78 11.87 9.55
N ALA A 212 28.05 12.72 8.83
CA ALA A 212 28.63 13.54 7.77
C ALA A 212 29.65 14.58 8.29
N LYS A 213 29.49 15.05 9.54
CA LYS A 213 30.42 15.98 10.20
C LYS A 213 31.67 15.30 10.78
N GLY A 214 31.66 13.98 10.95
CA GLY A 214 32.83 13.18 11.34
C GLY A 214 33.74 12.87 10.15
N THR A 215 34.49 13.88 9.69
CA THR A 215 35.45 13.77 8.57
C THR A 215 36.74 12.98 8.89
N ASP A 216 36.80 12.24 10.00
CA ASP A 216 37.96 11.45 10.42
C ASP A 216 37.88 9.96 10.06
N GLY A 217 36.93 9.55 9.21
CA GLY A 217 36.84 8.16 8.74
C GLY A 217 36.48 7.14 9.83
N ARG A 218 36.06 7.61 11.02
CA ARG A 218 35.58 6.73 12.08
C ARG A 218 34.20 6.18 11.73
N ARG A 219 34.11 4.84 11.69
CA ARG A 219 32.86 4.08 11.57
C ARG A 219 31.86 4.59 12.60
N VAL A 220 30.80 5.26 12.17
CA VAL A 220 29.67 5.56 13.05
C VAL A 220 29.07 4.26 13.54
N ALA A 221 28.81 4.21 14.84
CA ALA A 221 28.19 3.05 15.46
C ALA A 221 26.91 2.70 14.68
N PRO A 222 26.72 1.42 14.31
CA PRO A 222 25.53 1.01 13.60
C PRO A 222 24.29 1.36 14.42
N VAL A 223 23.23 1.78 13.74
CA VAL A 223 21.92 1.94 14.37
C VAL A 223 21.37 0.56 14.65
N LYS A 224 20.87 0.37 15.87
CA LYS A 224 20.13 -0.83 16.23
C LYS A 224 18.68 -0.66 15.80
N PHE A 225 18.10 -1.68 15.17
CA PHE A 225 16.69 -1.69 14.83
C PHE A 225 16.04 -3.03 15.19
N ALA A 226 14.73 -3.00 15.41
CA ALA A 226 13.91 -4.19 15.59
C ALA A 226 12.52 -3.96 14.99
N PHE A 227 11.81 -5.04 14.68
CA PHE A 227 10.43 -5.01 14.22
C PHE A 227 9.50 -5.66 15.24
N GLY A 228 8.25 -5.20 15.30
CA GLY A 228 7.18 -5.88 16.05
C GLY A 228 6.69 -7.15 15.36
N ASP A 229 5.83 -7.90 16.06
CA ASP A 229 5.33 -9.22 15.65
C ASP A 229 4.03 -9.17 14.83
N ARG A 230 3.36 -8.02 14.85
CA ARG A 230 2.03 -7.80 14.27
C ARG A 230 1.90 -6.40 13.68
N SER A 231 0.99 -6.25 12.71
CA SER A 231 0.64 -4.94 12.11
C SER A 231 0.07 -3.99 13.16
N VAL A 232 0.43 -2.71 13.07
CA VAL A 232 -0.09 -1.63 13.92
C VAL A 232 -1.61 -1.46 13.79
N GLU A 233 -2.22 -1.94 12.69
CA GLU A 233 -3.67 -1.87 12.49
C GLU A 233 -4.46 -2.87 13.38
N PHE A 234 -3.81 -3.93 13.87
CA PHE A 234 -4.43 -4.96 14.70
C PHE A 234 -4.10 -4.81 16.19
N ALA A 235 -3.52 -3.66 16.59
CA ALA A 235 -3.18 -3.40 17.97
C ALA A 235 -4.46 -3.09 18.80
N PRO A 236 -4.70 -3.78 19.93
CA PRO A 236 -5.98 -3.73 20.64
C PRO A 236 -6.29 -2.42 21.40
N ALA A 237 -5.47 -1.36 21.30
CA ALA A 237 -5.77 -0.05 21.87
C ALA A 237 -4.90 1.06 21.28
N ALA A 238 -5.40 2.30 21.31
CA ALA A 238 -4.65 3.51 20.93
C ALA A 238 -3.39 3.77 21.78
N ASN A 239 -3.24 3.05 22.90
CA ASN A 239 -2.13 3.15 23.84
C ASN A 239 -1.31 1.84 23.92
N ALA A 240 -1.51 0.90 23.00
CA ALA A 240 -0.76 -0.34 23.00
C ALA A 240 0.74 -0.01 22.87
N GLN A 241 1.51 -0.31 23.92
CA GLN A 241 2.95 -0.35 23.82
C GLN A 241 3.30 -1.52 22.91
N PHE A 242 3.89 -1.21 21.76
CA PHE A 242 4.45 -2.24 20.92
C PHE A 242 5.78 -2.67 21.51
N GLU A 243 5.99 -3.96 21.62
CA GLU A 243 7.27 -4.55 21.97
C GLU A 243 7.94 -5.11 20.70
N PRO A 244 9.28 -5.11 20.62
CA PRO A 244 10.00 -5.84 19.60
C PRO A 244 9.58 -7.32 19.59
N ALA A 245 9.35 -7.90 18.41
CA ALA A 245 9.05 -9.33 18.24
C ALA A 245 10.17 -10.22 18.80
N SER A 246 11.40 -9.70 18.77
CA SER A 246 12.59 -10.31 19.36
C SER A 246 13.24 -9.32 20.32
N SER A 247 13.71 -9.80 21.47
CA SER A 247 14.62 -9.06 22.34
C SER A 247 15.96 -8.70 21.67
N GLN A 248 16.23 -9.20 20.47
CA GLN A 248 17.45 -8.96 19.71
C GLN A 248 17.24 -7.87 18.66
N PHE A 249 17.92 -6.74 18.86
CA PHE A 249 18.06 -5.71 17.84
C PHE A 249 19.12 -6.14 16.81
N ALA A 250 18.83 -5.94 15.52
CA ALA A 250 19.82 -6.06 14.46
C ALA A 250 20.57 -4.74 14.31
N ALA A 251 21.87 -4.83 14.00
CA ALA A 251 22.69 -3.66 13.69
C ALA A 251 22.57 -3.32 12.20
N ALA A 252 22.46 -2.03 11.86
CA ALA A 252 22.47 -1.51 10.50
C ALA A 252 23.40 -0.29 10.35
N ALA A 253 24.16 -0.27 9.26
CA ALA A 253 24.89 0.92 8.86
C ALA A 253 23.94 1.98 8.32
N LEU A 254 24.22 3.26 8.58
CA LEU A 254 23.50 4.37 7.94
C LEU A 254 24.16 4.74 6.61
N ALA A 255 23.39 4.83 5.53
CA ALA A 255 23.91 5.24 4.22
C ALA A 255 22.91 6.07 3.41
N GLN A 256 23.40 7.05 2.63
CA GLN A 256 22.52 7.83 1.76
C GLN A 256 21.85 6.93 0.72
N LYS A 257 22.62 5.99 0.15
CA LYS A 257 22.20 5.04 -0.88
C LYS A 257 22.62 3.63 -0.46
N LEU A 258 21.81 2.65 -0.84
CA LEU A 258 22.03 1.23 -0.54
C LEU A 258 23.39 0.71 -1.04
N PHE A 259 23.77 1.05 -2.27
CA PHE A 259 24.96 0.51 -2.96
C PHE A 259 26.30 1.11 -2.50
N CYS A 260 26.29 1.96 -1.46
CA CYS A 260 27.50 2.57 -0.92
C CYS A 260 28.09 1.78 0.27
N ILE A 261 27.60 0.57 0.53
CA ILE A 261 27.99 -0.25 1.69
C ILE A 261 28.39 -1.66 1.23
N GLU A 262 29.21 -2.34 2.03
CA GLU A 262 29.66 -3.70 1.81
C GLU A 262 28.50 -4.72 1.75
N ILE A 263 28.63 -5.69 0.84
CA ILE A 263 27.71 -6.83 0.72
C ILE A 263 27.62 -7.59 2.06
N GLY A 264 26.42 -8.01 2.43
CA GLY A 264 26.10 -8.70 3.69
C GLY A 264 25.75 -7.74 4.83
N THR A 265 25.90 -6.44 4.64
CA THR A 265 25.61 -5.44 5.67
C THR A 265 24.15 -5.01 5.63
N ASN A 266 23.48 -5.00 6.78
CA ASN A 266 22.19 -4.33 6.94
C ASN A 266 22.41 -2.82 6.86
N VAL A 267 21.55 -2.13 6.13
CA VAL A 267 21.63 -0.69 5.86
C VAL A 267 20.28 -0.06 6.11
N VAL A 268 20.28 1.01 6.90
CA VAL A 268 19.18 1.99 6.93
C VAL A 268 19.54 3.05 5.89
N SER A 269 18.81 3.08 4.79
CA SER A 269 18.97 4.05 3.72
C SER A 269 17.90 5.13 3.77
N LEU A 270 18.33 6.38 3.62
CA LEU A 270 17.42 7.54 3.58
C LEU A 270 16.76 7.72 2.19
N THR A 271 17.14 6.91 1.21
CA THR A 271 16.54 6.91 -0.13
C THR A 271 16.24 5.49 -0.59
N SER A 272 15.12 5.32 -1.29
CA SER A 272 14.77 4.09 -1.99
C SER A 272 14.26 4.42 -3.38
N SER A 273 14.01 3.39 -4.20
CA SER A 273 13.32 3.54 -5.48
C SER A 273 11.82 3.83 -5.32
N ALA A 274 11.26 3.61 -4.14
CA ALA A 274 9.84 3.83 -3.89
C ALA A 274 9.54 5.29 -3.57
N LYS A 275 8.38 5.72 -4.07
CA LYS A 275 7.84 7.05 -3.82
C LYS A 275 6.52 6.91 -3.09
N ARG A 276 6.19 7.92 -2.30
CA ARG A 276 4.87 8.09 -1.67
C ARG A 276 4.51 9.56 -1.62
N TRP A 277 3.21 9.84 -1.45
CA TRP A 277 2.78 11.15 -0.99
C TRP A 277 3.07 11.31 0.50
N ASN A 278 3.65 12.45 0.87
CA ASN A 278 3.72 12.87 2.26
C ASN A 278 2.38 13.49 2.71
N THR A 279 2.28 13.84 3.99
CA THR A 279 1.07 14.47 4.57
C THR A 279 0.72 15.82 3.97
N ARG A 280 1.62 16.42 3.17
CA ARG A 280 1.43 17.68 2.44
C ARG A 280 1.13 17.48 0.95
N GLY A 281 0.95 16.23 0.50
CA GLY A 281 0.66 15.91 -0.89
C GLY A 281 1.84 16.00 -1.85
N GLN A 282 3.08 15.96 -1.35
CA GLN A 282 4.29 15.99 -2.18
C GLN A 282 4.90 14.60 -2.30
N PHE A 283 5.52 14.31 -3.44
CA PHE A 283 6.30 13.08 -3.60
C PHE A 283 7.56 13.11 -2.75
N THR A 284 7.78 12.05 -1.99
CA THR A 284 9.02 11.85 -1.23
C THR A 284 9.56 10.46 -1.44
N ASP A 285 10.88 10.34 -1.46
CA ASP A 285 11.55 9.05 -1.28
C ASP A 285 11.14 8.42 0.04
N VAL A 286 11.10 7.10 0.04
CA VAL A 286 10.80 6.34 1.25
C VAL A 286 12.09 5.79 1.84
N GLU A 287 12.29 5.99 3.14
CA GLU A 287 13.39 5.39 3.87
C GLU A 287 13.25 3.86 3.91
N GLN A 288 14.37 3.12 3.94
CA GLN A 288 14.33 1.66 3.91
C GLN A 288 15.39 1.00 4.79
N ILE A 289 15.07 -0.18 5.32
CA ILE A 289 16.04 -1.15 5.84
C ILE A 289 16.25 -2.20 4.77
N ALA A 290 17.51 -2.44 4.42
CA ALA A 290 17.88 -3.37 3.36
C ALA A 290 19.18 -4.08 3.72
N THR A 291 19.34 -5.33 3.32
CA THR A 291 20.66 -5.99 3.32
C THR A 291 21.14 -6.07 1.89
N LEU A 292 22.27 -5.43 1.55
CA LEU A 292 22.84 -5.61 0.23
C LEU A 292 23.36 -7.04 0.11
N ARG A 293 22.73 -7.88 -0.70
CA ARG A 293 23.12 -9.29 -0.86
C ARG A 293 23.84 -9.48 -2.18
N GLY A 294 24.98 -10.19 -2.16
CA GLY A 294 25.65 -10.64 -3.37
C GLY A 294 24.87 -11.76 -4.06
N GLU A 295 24.05 -12.49 -3.30
CA GLU A 295 23.22 -13.60 -3.77
C GLU A 295 21.83 -13.52 -3.12
N PRO A 296 20.72 -13.52 -3.89
CA PRO A 296 19.35 -13.33 -3.36
C PRO A 296 18.86 -14.42 -2.41
N HIS A 297 19.48 -15.60 -2.39
CA HIS A 297 19.09 -16.71 -1.52
C HIS A 297 19.78 -16.68 -0.15
N LYS A 298 20.79 -15.82 0.04
CA LYS A 298 21.45 -15.70 1.34
C LYS A 298 20.47 -15.14 2.37
N PRO A 299 20.44 -15.72 3.59
CA PRO A 299 19.55 -15.28 4.65
C PRO A 299 19.85 -13.82 5.01
N LEU A 300 18.80 -13.10 5.38
CA LEU A 300 18.92 -11.74 5.87
C LEU A 300 19.51 -11.75 7.29
N GLY A 301 20.16 -10.65 7.67
CA GLY A 301 20.64 -10.46 9.05
C GLY A 301 19.52 -10.13 10.05
N TYR A 302 18.26 -10.24 9.63
CA TYR A 302 17.06 -9.99 10.44
C TYR A 302 15.87 -10.79 9.87
N THR A 303 14.88 -11.05 10.71
CA THR A 303 13.61 -11.65 10.27
C THR A 303 12.77 -10.61 9.55
N LEU A 304 12.28 -10.93 8.35
CA LEU A 304 11.37 -10.05 7.62
C LEU A 304 10.12 -9.76 8.49
N PRO A 305 9.76 -8.47 8.67
CA PRO A 305 8.55 -8.13 9.38
C PRO A 305 7.31 -8.48 8.54
N LYS A 306 6.15 -8.52 9.20
CA LYS A 306 4.87 -8.40 8.49
C LYS A 306 4.67 -6.95 8.04
N ILE A 307 3.92 -6.74 6.95
CA ILE A 307 3.54 -5.37 6.59
C ILE A 307 2.71 -4.75 7.71
N GLY A 308 2.98 -3.48 8.00
CA GLY A 308 2.41 -2.74 9.11
C GLY A 308 3.08 -2.99 10.45
N ALA A 309 4.05 -3.92 10.59
CA ALA A 309 4.71 -4.15 11.87
C ALA A 309 5.50 -2.91 12.32
N PRO A 310 5.41 -2.50 13.60
CA PRO A 310 6.12 -1.32 14.09
C PRO A 310 7.64 -1.51 13.95
N VAL A 311 8.36 -0.42 13.68
CA VAL A 311 9.84 -0.40 13.66
C VAL A 311 10.36 0.41 14.83
N PHE A 312 11.36 -0.12 15.52
CA PHE A 312 12.00 0.51 16.66
C PHE A 312 13.45 0.79 16.35
N PHE A 313 13.93 1.99 16.71
CA PHE A 313 15.34 2.34 16.66
C PHE A 313 15.94 2.41 18.07
N GLY A 314 16.89 1.52 18.36
CA GLY A 314 17.66 1.49 19.60
C GLY A 314 18.88 2.43 19.56
N ALA A 315 19.49 2.65 20.72
CA ALA A 315 20.81 3.28 20.86
C ALA A 315 21.94 2.24 20.79
#